data_AF-A0A6I4HK32-F1
#
_entry.id   AF-A0A6I4HK32-F1
#
_cell.length_a   1.000
_cell.length_b   1.000
_cell.length_c   1.000
_cell.angle_alpha   90.00
_cell.angle_beta   90.00
_cell.angle_gamma   90.00
#
_symmetry.space_group_name_H-M   'P 1'
#
loop_
_entity.id
_entity.type
_entity.pdbx_description
1 polymer ?
#
loop_
_entity_poly.entity_id
_entity_poly.type
_entity_poly.pdbx_seq_one_letter_code
_entity_poly.pdbx_strand_id
1 'polypeptide(L)'
;LFFSALDDQTALRDEYLKQSKTLKDVVEALIYSYVDWVSEQPEFAKFLITARFNIIEGEEQQQLTQKNKSRNQKIFSLISNFEEFKAFSLIPHELLLSLVIGSTESYCRAWLSQRVKADPKDYREILAKAAWNSLQDLRLEH
;
A
#
# COMPACT_ATOMS: atom_id res chain seq x y z
N LEU A 1 -7.37 -3.13 19.36
CA LEU A 1 -7.62 -3.91 18.12
C LEU A 1 -7.11 -3.22 16.86
N PHE A 2 -7.45 -1.94 16.63
CA PHE A 2 -7.05 -1.21 15.41
C PHE A 2 -5.54 -1.20 15.17
N PHE A 3 -4.76 -0.76 16.17
CA PHE A 3 -3.31 -0.73 16.02
C PHE A 3 -2.67 -2.12 15.92
N SER A 4 -3.27 -3.14 16.54
CA SER A 4 -2.80 -4.53 16.39
C SER A 4 -2.96 -5.02 14.95
N ALA A 5 -4.12 -4.78 14.33
CA ALA A 5 -4.34 -5.11 12.92
C ALA A 5 -3.43 -4.29 11.98
N LEU A 6 -3.19 -3.02 12.31
CA LEU A 6 -2.26 -2.17 11.55
C LEU A 6 -0.80 -2.63 11.67
N ASP A 7 -0.41 -3.13 12.85
CA ASP A 7 0.93 -3.65 13.12
C ASP A 7 1.13 -5.01 12.42
N ASP A 8 0.10 -5.86 12.39
CA ASP A 8 0.10 -7.13 11.64
C ASP A 8 0.26 -6.91 10.12
N GLN A 9 -0.53 -6.00 9.55
CA GLN A 9 -0.37 -5.58 8.14
C GLN A 9 1.02 -5.00 7.87
N THR A 10 1.56 -4.25 8.83
CA THR A 10 2.88 -3.64 8.71
C THR A 10 3.99 -4.69 8.74
N ALA A 11 3.87 -5.71 9.59
CA ALA A 11 4.85 -6.79 9.67
C ALA A 11 4.94 -7.54 8.33
N LEU A 12 3.80 -7.93 7.74
CA LEU A 12 3.80 -8.63 6.45
C LEU A 12 4.40 -7.76 5.33
N ARG A 13 4.03 -6.47 5.26
CA ARG A 13 4.64 -5.55 4.28
C ARG A 13 6.15 -5.47 4.44
N ASP A 14 6.65 -5.35 5.67
CA ASP A 14 8.08 -5.24 5.94
C ASP A 14 8.82 -6.54 5.56
N GLU A 15 8.19 -7.71 5.62
CA GLU A 15 8.74 -8.98 5.12
C GLU A 15 8.87 -9.02 3.59
N TYR A 16 7.86 -8.54 2.88
CA TYR A 16 7.91 -8.40 1.42
C TYR A 16 8.99 -7.39 0.99
N LEU A 17 9.05 -6.22 1.63
CA LEU A 17 10.01 -5.16 1.31
C LEU A 17 11.47 -5.55 1.54
N LYS A 18 11.76 -6.43 2.51
CA LYS A 18 13.13 -6.95 2.74
C LYS A 18 13.69 -7.72 1.55
N GLN A 19 12.83 -8.26 0.69
CA GLN A 19 13.23 -9.08 -0.45
C GLN A 19 13.40 -8.25 -1.73
N SER A 20 12.97 -6.98 -1.72
CA SER A 20 13.00 -6.10 -2.88
C SER A 20 14.43 -5.66 -3.23
N LYS A 21 14.81 -5.85 -4.49
CA LYS A 21 16.13 -5.50 -5.05
C LYS A 21 16.05 -4.42 -6.11
N THR A 22 14.86 -4.15 -6.63
CA THR A 22 14.58 -3.09 -7.60
C THR A 22 13.39 -2.25 -7.13
N LEU A 23 13.21 -1.08 -7.75
CA LEU A 23 12.04 -0.24 -7.49
C LEU A 23 10.73 -0.92 -7.92
N LYS A 24 10.78 -1.76 -8.97
CA LYS A 24 9.65 -2.61 -9.38
C LYS A 24 9.31 -3.61 -8.28
N ASP A 25 10.31 -4.26 -7.68
CA ASP A 25 10.09 -5.21 -6.58
C ASP A 25 9.49 -4.52 -5.36
N VAL A 26 9.81 -3.24 -5.11
CA VAL A 26 9.17 -2.48 -4.03
C VAL A 26 7.69 -2.24 -4.34
N VAL A 27 7.34 -1.84 -5.56
CA VAL A 27 5.94 -1.66 -5.98
C VAL A 27 5.18 -2.99 -5.87
N GLU A 28 5.75 -4.08 -6.37
CA GLU A 28 5.18 -5.43 -6.23
C GLU A 28 5.00 -5.82 -4.77
N ALA A 29 6.02 -5.60 -3.92
CA ALA A 29 5.95 -5.88 -2.49
C ALA A 29 4.80 -5.11 -1.79
N LEU A 30 4.59 -3.84 -2.14
CA LEU A 30 3.50 -3.04 -1.58
C LEU A 30 2.12 -3.58 -1.99
N ILE A 31 1.97 -4.01 -3.25
CA ILE A 31 0.71 -4.58 -3.72
C ILE A 31 0.49 -5.97 -3.13
N TYR A 32 1.47 -6.87 -3.25
CA TYR A 32 1.36 -8.28 -2.85
C TYR A 32 1.08 -8.39 -1.36
N SER A 33 1.87 -7.70 -0.53
CA SER A 33 1.64 -7.72 0.91
C SER A 33 0.25 -7.21 1.31
N TYR A 34 -0.28 -6.22 0.61
CA TYR A 34 -1.61 -5.69 0.93
C TYR A 34 -2.74 -6.65 0.53
N VAL A 35 -2.73 -7.18 -0.70
CA VAL A 35 -3.79 -8.09 -1.16
C VAL A 35 -3.72 -9.44 -0.45
N ASP A 36 -2.52 -9.95 -0.17
CA ASP A 36 -2.33 -11.18 0.59
C ASP A 36 -2.85 -11.00 2.02
N TRP A 37 -2.50 -9.89 2.69
CA TRP A 37 -3.00 -9.59 4.03
C TRP A 37 -4.54 -9.44 4.06
N VAL A 38 -5.12 -8.75 3.09
CA VAL A 38 -6.58 -8.58 3.00
C VAL A 38 -7.29 -9.92 2.78
N SER A 39 -6.73 -10.78 1.93
CA SER A 39 -7.26 -12.13 1.65
C SER A 39 -7.17 -13.03 2.89
N GLU A 40 -6.04 -12.99 3.60
CA GLU A 40 -5.77 -13.86 4.75
C GLU A 40 -6.44 -13.36 6.05
N GLN A 41 -6.66 -12.06 6.18
CA GLN A 41 -7.25 -11.41 7.37
C GLN A 41 -8.43 -10.49 7.02
N PRO A 42 -9.50 -10.98 6.36
CA PRO A 42 -10.56 -10.13 5.82
C PRO A 42 -11.35 -9.38 6.89
N GLU A 43 -11.56 -10.00 8.06
CA GLU A 43 -12.27 -9.35 9.18
C GLU A 43 -11.47 -8.21 9.79
N PHE A 44 -10.14 -8.37 9.93
CA PHE A 44 -9.28 -7.27 10.36
C PHE A 44 -9.20 -6.17 9.31
N ALA A 45 -9.12 -6.51 8.03
CA ALA A 45 -9.13 -5.53 6.95
C ALA A 45 -10.44 -4.71 6.95
N LYS A 46 -11.58 -5.37 7.07
CA LYS A 46 -12.90 -4.73 7.18
C LYS A 46 -13.01 -3.87 8.42
N PHE A 47 -12.50 -4.34 9.56
CA PHE A 47 -12.44 -3.57 10.79
C PHE A 47 -11.60 -2.31 10.62
N LEU A 48 -10.40 -2.39 10.05
CA LEU A 48 -9.54 -1.23 9.80
C LEU A 48 -10.24 -0.17 8.94
N ILE A 49 -10.95 -0.58 7.87
CA ILE A 49 -11.67 0.35 7.00
C ILE A 49 -12.81 1.03 7.76
N THR A 50 -13.61 0.26 8.51
CA THR A 50 -14.80 0.76 9.19
C THR A 50 -14.46 1.64 10.39
N ALA A 51 -13.45 1.24 11.16
CA ALA A 51 -13.03 1.97 12.36
C ALA A 51 -12.26 3.26 12.04
N ARG A 52 -11.74 3.41 10.82
CA ARG A 52 -10.85 4.53 10.45
C ARG A 52 -11.46 5.90 10.72
N PHE A 53 -12.75 6.09 10.43
CA PHE A 53 -13.42 7.37 10.68
C PHE A 53 -13.40 7.73 12.17
N ASN A 54 -13.75 6.78 13.04
CA ASN A 54 -13.73 6.98 14.48
C ASN A 54 -12.31 7.26 15.02
N ILE A 55 -11.28 6.63 14.45
CA ILE A 55 -9.88 6.90 14.83
C ILE A 55 -9.45 8.30 14.42
N ILE A 56 -9.91 8.82 13.28
CA ILE A 56 -9.55 10.16 12.80
C ILE A 56 -10.23 11.25 13.64
N GLU A 57 -11.46 11.02 14.10
CA GLU A 57 -12.20 11.95 14.97
C GLU A 57 -11.82 11.82 16.46
N GLY A 58 -11.08 10.78 16.83
CA GLY A 58 -10.79 10.40 18.21
C GLY A 58 -9.40 10.79 18.72
N GLU A 59 -9.13 10.43 19.98
CA GLU A 59 -7.86 10.70 20.66
C GLU A 59 -6.67 9.96 20.01
N GLU A 60 -6.93 8.86 19.30
CA GLU A 60 -5.90 8.05 18.66
C GLU A 60 -5.39 8.62 17.31
N GLN A 61 -5.97 9.73 16.82
CA GLN A 61 -5.61 10.35 15.54
C GLN A 61 -4.13 10.74 15.45
N GLN A 62 -3.56 11.26 16.53
CA GLN A 62 -2.13 11.61 16.57
C GLN A 62 -1.24 10.37 16.47
N GLN A 63 -1.63 9.28 17.14
CA GLN A 63 -0.89 8.01 17.08
C GLN A 63 -0.94 7.41 15.68
N LEU A 64 -2.11 7.43 15.02
CA LEU A 64 -2.25 7.00 13.62
C LEU A 64 -1.40 7.87 12.68
N THR A 65 -1.40 9.18 12.86
CA THR A 65 -0.59 10.11 12.07
C THR A 65 0.90 9.81 12.21
N GLN A 66 1.39 9.58 13.43
CA GLN A 66 2.78 9.25 13.68
C GLN A 66 3.18 7.90 13.08
N LYS A 67 2.32 6.87 13.17
CA LYS A 67 2.56 5.57 12.53
C LYS A 67 2.60 5.69 10.99
N ASN A 68 1.66 6.43 10.39
CA ASN A 68 1.65 6.67 8.94
C ASN A 68 2.91 7.43 8.48
N LYS A 69 3.32 8.46 9.22
CA LYS A 69 4.55 9.21 8.95
C LYS A 69 5.77 8.31 8.98
N SER A 70 5.92 7.51 10.05
CA SER A 70 7.05 6.58 10.18
C SER A 70 7.09 5.54 9.07
N ARG A 71 5.93 4.95 8.72
CA ARG A 71 5.82 4.02 7.58
C ARG A 71 6.26 4.68 6.28
N ASN A 72 5.70 5.85 5.97
CA ASN A 72 6.01 6.55 4.71
C ASN A 72 7.50 6.91 4.66
N GLN A 73 8.08 7.39 5.75
CA GLN A 73 9.52 7.65 5.85
C GLN A 73 10.36 6.39 5.55
N LYS A 74 10.03 5.24 6.14
CA LYS A 74 10.73 3.97 5.85
C LYS A 74 10.67 3.60 4.37
N ILE A 75 9.49 3.69 3.76
CA ILE A 75 9.31 3.39 2.33
C ILE A 75 10.13 4.36 1.47
N PHE A 76 10.07 5.67 1.77
CA PHE A 76 10.85 6.68 1.05
C PHE A 76 12.36 6.48 1.20
N SER A 77 12.85 6.19 2.41
CA SER A 77 14.26 5.86 2.65
C SER A 77 14.71 4.60 1.92
N LEU A 78 13.83 3.61 1.74
CA LEU A 78 14.13 2.42 0.97
C LEU A 78 14.26 2.76 -0.52
N ILE A 79 13.24 3.43 -1.09
CA ILE A 79 13.20 3.69 -2.53
C ILE A 79 14.24 4.72 -2.98
N SER A 80 14.67 5.64 -2.11
CA SER A 80 15.70 6.63 -2.42
C SER A 80 17.06 6.01 -2.75
N ASN A 81 17.28 4.73 -2.45
CA ASN A 81 18.52 4.02 -2.77
C ASN A 81 18.55 3.48 -4.21
N PHE A 82 17.40 3.44 -4.92
CA PHE A 82 17.34 2.98 -6.30
C PHE A 82 17.63 4.12 -7.27
N GLU A 83 18.45 3.87 -8.29
CA GLU A 83 18.80 4.89 -9.30
C GLU A 83 17.56 5.35 -10.07
N GLU A 84 16.62 4.42 -10.31
CA GLU A 84 15.35 4.65 -10.98
C GLU A 84 14.45 5.63 -10.22
N PHE A 85 14.65 5.81 -8.90
CA PHE A 85 13.87 6.76 -8.12
C PHE A 85 14.09 8.20 -8.58
N LYS A 86 15.30 8.53 -9.09
CA LYS A 86 15.55 9.83 -9.72
C LYS A 86 14.62 10.09 -10.90
N ALA A 87 14.24 9.04 -11.62
CA ALA A 87 13.33 9.14 -12.76
C ALA A 87 11.87 9.37 -12.33
N PHE A 88 11.54 9.15 -11.06
CA PHE A 88 10.23 9.47 -10.48
C PHE A 88 10.21 10.80 -9.71
N SER A 89 11.30 11.58 -9.76
CA SER A 89 11.42 12.87 -9.06
C SER A 89 10.38 13.92 -9.51
N LEU A 90 9.76 13.72 -10.67
CA LEU A 90 8.67 14.57 -11.19
C LEU A 90 7.32 14.27 -10.54
N ILE A 91 7.14 13.09 -9.94
CA ILE A 91 5.90 12.71 -9.27
C ILE A 91 5.90 13.34 -7.88
N PRO A 92 4.91 14.18 -7.52
CA PRO A 92 4.79 14.70 -6.16
C PRO A 92 4.76 13.58 -5.14
N HIS A 93 5.57 13.67 -4.08
CA HIS A 93 5.68 12.63 -3.06
C HIS A 93 4.32 12.25 -2.43
N GLU A 94 3.42 13.23 -2.26
CA GLU A 94 2.08 13.00 -1.73
C GLU A 94 1.18 12.20 -2.67
N LEU A 95 1.44 12.25 -3.98
CA LEU A 95 0.68 11.55 -5.01
C LEU A 95 1.18 10.12 -5.23
N LEU A 96 2.48 9.88 -5.01
CA LEU A 96 3.15 8.61 -5.33
C LEU A 96 2.43 7.38 -4.74
N LEU A 97 2.08 7.43 -3.45
CA LEU A 97 1.39 6.30 -2.81
C LEU A 97 -0.01 6.09 -3.39
N SER A 98 -0.74 7.15 -3.72
CA SER A 98 -2.07 7.05 -4.33
C SER A 98 -2.02 6.38 -5.70
N LEU A 99 -0.98 6.66 -6.50
CA LEU A 99 -0.76 5.99 -7.79
C LEU A 99 -0.40 4.51 -7.61
N VAL A 100 0.38 4.18 -6.58
CA VAL A 100 0.82 2.81 -6.33
C VAL A 100 -0.30 1.94 -5.78
N ILE A 101 -0.99 2.35 -4.71
CA ILE A 101 -1.89 1.46 -3.96
C ILE A 101 -3.38 1.73 -4.21
N GLY A 102 -3.75 2.87 -4.79
CA GLY A 102 -5.13 3.34 -4.82
C GLY A 102 -6.12 2.39 -5.50
N SER A 103 -5.75 1.83 -6.66
CA SER A 103 -6.55 0.84 -7.40
C SER A 103 -6.71 -0.46 -6.61
N THR A 104 -5.63 -0.92 -5.98
CA THR A 104 -5.61 -2.09 -5.10
C THR A 104 -6.52 -1.92 -3.89
N GLU A 105 -6.43 -0.81 -3.16
CA GLU A 105 -7.33 -0.56 -2.04
C GLU A 105 -8.79 -0.46 -2.49
N SER A 106 -9.04 0.10 -3.67
CA SER A 106 -10.39 0.19 -4.24
C SER A 106 -10.99 -1.19 -4.50
N TYR A 107 -10.23 -2.09 -5.13
CA TYR A 107 -10.67 -3.47 -5.37
C TYR A 107 -10.88 -4.24 -4.06
N CYS A 108 -9.93 -4.15 -3.11
CA CYS A 108 -10.07 -4.77 -1.79
C CYS A 108 -11.32 -4.27 -1.05
N ARG A 109 -11.62 -2.96 -1.08
CA ARG A 109 -12.87 -2.41 -0.50
C ARG A 109 -14.11 -3.00 -1.17
N ALA A 110 -14.10 -3.16 -2.49
CA ALA A 110 -15.21 -3.78 -3.21
C ALA A 110 -15.39 -5.25 -2.81
N TRP A 111 -14.31 -6.00 -2.67
CA TRP A 111 -14.33 -7.41 -2.28
C TRP A 111 -14.80 -7.60 -0.83
N LEU A 112 -14.26 -6.82 0.12
CA LEU A 112 -14.69 -6.85 1.53
C LEU A 112 -16.16 -6.43 1.72
N SER A 113 -16.69 -5.65 0.78
CA SER A 113 -18.10 -5.27 0.72
C SER A 113 -18.97 -6.24 -0.10
N GLN A 114 -18.42 -7.38 -0.51
CA GLN A 114 -19.08 -8.41 -1.33
C GLN A 114 -19.62 -7.90 -2.69
N ARG A 115 -19.11 -6.77 -3.20
CA ARG A 115 -19.50 -6.22 -4.51
C ARG A 115 -18.82 -6.94 -5.68
N VAL A 116 -17.70 -7.60 -5.41
CA VAL A 116 -16.98 -8.48 -6.35
C VAL A 116 -16.68 -9.80 -5.65
N LYS A 117 -16.54 -10.88 -6.43
CA LYS A 117 -16.44 -12.24 -5.89
C LYS A 117 -15.00 -12.77 -5.81
N ALA A 118 -14.18 -12.45 -6.80
CA ALA A 118 -12.82 -12.97 -6.91
C ALA A 118 -11.91 -12.37 -5.82
N ASP A 119 -11.09 -13.21 -5.22
CA ASP A 119 -10.17 -12.83 -4.15
C ASP A 119 -9.14 -11.82 -4.69
N PRO A 120 -8.85 -10.71 -3.97
CA PRO A 120 -7.80 -9.77 -4.37
C PRO A 120 -6.44 -10.42 -4.63
N LYS A 121 -6.11 -11.50 -3.92
CA LYS A 121 -4.87 -12.27 -4.10
C LYS A 121 -4.75 -12.88 -5.49
N ASP A 122 -5.87 -13.25 -6.11
CA ASP A 122 -5.91 -13.79 -7.48
C ASP A 122 -5.51 -12.73 -8.53
N TYR A 123 -5.64 -11.45 -8.21
CA TYR A 123 -5.32 -10.34 -9.11
C TYR A 123 -4.04 -9.59 -8.76
N ARG A 124 -3.26 -10.09 -7.80
CA ARG A 124 -2.06 -9.40 -7.30
C ARG A 124 -1.09 -9.01 -8.42
N GLU A 125 -0.84 -9.91 -9.37
CA GLU A 125 0.06 -9.68 -10.52
C GLU A 125 -0.47 -8.56 -11.44
N ILE A 126 -1.77 -8.55 -11.70
CA ILE A 126 -2.42 -7.54 -12.56
C ILE A 126 -2.37 -6.17 -11.89
N LEU A 127 -2.68 -6.12 -10.60
CA LEU A 127 -2.66 -4.89 -9.81
C LEU A 127 -1.25 -4.32 -9.68
N ALA A 128 -0.24 -5.16 -9.45
CA ALA A 128 1.16 -4.74 -9.37
C ALA A 128 1.68 -4.25 -10.71
N LYS A 129 1.36 -4.95 -11.81
CA LYS A 129 1.68 -4.49 -13.15
C LYS A 129 1.03 -3.15 -13.48
N ALA A 130 -0.24 -2.95 -13.11
CA ALA A 130 -0.94 -1.68 -13.34
C ALA A 130 -0.29 -0.53 -12.55
N ALA A 131 0.03 -0.75 -11.27
CA ALA A 131 0.72 0.22 -10.43
C ALA A 131 2.11 0.59 -11.01
N TRP A 132 2.88 -0.41 -11.42
CA TRP A 132 4.21 -0.19 -11.99
C TRP A 132 4.15 0.57 -13.32
N ASN A 133 3.25 0.18 -14.22
CA ASN A 133 3.06 0.86 -15.49
C ASN A 133 2.65 2.33 -15.30
N SER A 134 1.76 2.62 -14.34
CA SER A 134 1.37 3.99 -14.03
C SER A 134 2.56 4.89 -13.65
N LEU A 135 3.58 4.34 -12.98
CA LEU A 135 4.80 5.11 -12.66
C LEU A 135 5.73 5.24 -13.86
N GLN A 136 5.82 4.20 -14.70
CA GLN A 136 6.64 4.22 -15.92
C GLN A 136 6.11 5.23 -16.95
N ASP A 137 4.80 5.32 -17.14
CA ASP A 137 4.21 6.23 -18.13
C ASP A 137 4.46 7.69 -17.75
N LEU A 138 4.38 8.01 -16.44
CA LEU A 138 4.66 9.34 -15.91
C LEU A 138 6.14 9.74 -15.94
N ARG A 139 7.04 8.78 -16.21
CA ARG A 139 8.47 9.06 -16.41
C ARG A 139 8.76 9.69 -17.78
N LEU A 140 7.85 9.54 -18.75
CA LEU A 140 8.11 9.83 -20.17
C LEU A 140 7.70 11.24 -20.63
N GLU A 141 7.29 12.13 -19.72
CA GLU A 141 7.12 13.54 -20.06
C GLU A 141 8.50 14.22 -20.17
N HIS A 142 9.06 14.17 -21.38
CA HIS A 142 10.13 15.04 -21.87
C HIS A 142 9.53 16.21 -22.66
#